data_AF-A0A1F8EYY2-F1
#
_entry.id   AF-A0A1F8EYY2-F1
#
_cell.length_a   1.000
_cell.length_b   1.000
_cell.length_c   1.000
_cell.angle_alpha   90.00
_cell.angle_beta   90.00
_cell.angle_gamma   90.00
#
_symmetry.space_group_name_H-M   'P 1'
#
loop_
_entity.id
_entity.type
_entity.pdbx_description
1 polymer ?
#
loop_
_entity_poly.entity_id
_entity_poly.type
_entity_poly.pdbx_seq_one_letter_code
_entity_poly.pdbx_strand_id
1 'polypeptide(L)' 'MENKNEEMPRDRFKRLATLRTNLVLRRLKVLGNCANRGIYEYEESEIDKIFFVIDKAVKETKSKFHYPKKDRVFKL' A
#
# COMPACT_ATOMS: atom_id res chain seq x y z
N MET A 1 33.18 -13.50 -17.40
CA MET A 1 31.71 -13.43 -17.47
C MET A 1 31.27 -12.39 -16.45
N GLU A 2 30.82 -11.21 -16.89
CA GLU A 2 30.33 -10.18 -15.98
C GLU A 2 29.05 -10.65 -15.29
N ASN A 3 29.02 -10.58 -13.96
CA ASN A 3 27.84 -10.86 -13.15
C ASN A 3 26.74 -9.83 -13.47
N LYS A 4 25.87 -10.14 -14.43
CA LYS A 4 24.73 -9.32 -14.86
C LYS A 4 23.59 -9.16 -13.83
N ASN A 5 23.74 -9.67 -12.61
CA ASN A 5 22.61 -9.88 -11.68
C ASN A 5 22.62 -9.04 -10.40
N GLU A 6 23.56 -8.12 -10.20
CA GLU A 6 23.56 -7.26 -9.01
C GLU A 6 22.97 -5.88 -9.29
N GLU A 7 21.63 -5.81 -9.29
CA GLU A 7 20.92 -4.53 -9.25
C GLU A 7 21.29 -3.79 -7.95
N MET A 8 21.79 -2.55 -8.06
CA MET A 8 22.11 -1.70 -6.91
C MET A 8 20.89 -1.58 -5.99
N PRO A 9 21.08 -1.57 -4.65
CA PRO A 9 19.96 -1.47 -3.70
C PRO A 9 19.00 -0.30 -3.98
N ARG A 10 19.54 0.83 -4.45
CA ARG A 10 18.75 2.02 -4.83
C ARG A 10 17.85 1.78 -6.03
N ASP A 11 18.36 1.13 -7.07
CA ASP A 11 17.60 0.86 -8.30
C ASP A 11 16.55 -0.22 -8.06
N ARG A 12 16.89 -1.23 -7.26
CA ARG A 12 15.95 -2.24 -6.76
C ARG A 12 14.80 -1.61 -6.00
N PHE A 13 15.10 -0.67 -5.10
CA PHE A 13 14.07 0.08 -4.39
C PHE A 13 13.18 0.86 -5.35
N LYS A 14 13.76 1.66 -6.26
CA LYS A 14 12.99 2.44 -7.24
C LYS A 14 12.07 1.55 -8.09
N ARG A 15 12.58 0.45 -8.63
CA ARG A 15 11.82 -0.48 -9.47
C ARG A 15 10.68 -1.11 -8.69
N LEU A 16 10.96 -1.67 -7.52
CA LEU A 16 9.94 -2.34 -6.71
C LEU A 16 8.91 -1.37 -6.13
N ALA A 17 9.33 -0.20 -5.64
CA ALA A 17 8.43 0.83 -5.13
C ALA A 17 7.49 1.33 -6.24
N THR A 18 8.03 1.63 -7.42
CA THR A 18 7.24 2.08 -8.58
C THR A 18 6.22 1.01 -8.99
N LEU A 19 6.66 -0.24 -9.14
CA LEU A 19 5.76 -1.36 -9.50
C LEU A 19 4.64 -1.51 -8.47
N ARG A 20 4.98 -1.54 -7.17
CA ARG A 20 4.01 -1.75 -6.08
C ARG A 20 3.04 -0.59 -5.95
N THR A 21 3.51 0.66 -6.06
CA THR A 21 2.63 1.84 -6.05
C THR A 21 1.64 1.80 -7.21
N ASN A 22 2.11 1.48 -8.42
CA ASN A 22 1.22 1.36 -9.58
C ASN A 22 0.15 0.26 -9.41
N LEU A 23 0.51 -0.87 -8.78
CA LEU A 23 -0.45 -1.92 -8.48
C LEU A 23 -1.53 -1.42 -7.50
N VAL A 24 -1.16 -0.71 -6.43
CA VAL A 24 -2.11 -0.11 -5.49
C VAL A 24 -3.05 0.86 -6.20
N LEU A 25 -2.51 1.78 -7.01
CA LEU A 25 -3.32 2.74 -7.78
C LEU A 25 -4.31 2.05 -8.73
N ARG A 26 -3.89 0.98 -9.42
CA ARG A 26 -4.79 0.18 -10.25
C ARG A 26 -5.91 -0.46 -9.45
N ARG A 27 -5.61 -1.01 -8.27
CA ARG A 27 -6.63 -1.63 -7.40
C ARG A 27 -7.62 -0.60 -6.86
N LEU A 28 -7.17 0.59 -6.48
CA LEU A 28 -8.05 1.70 -6.10
C LEU A 28 -8.94 2.13 -7.27
N LYS A 29 -8.40 2.20 -8.50
CA LYS A 29 -9.21 2.49 -9.69
C LYS A 29 -10.30 1.44 -9.90
N VAL A 30 -9.97 0.15 -9.79
CA VAL A 30 -10.94 -0.94 -9.92
C VAL A 30 -12.01 -0.88 -8.82
N LEU A 31 -11.62 -0.61 -7.58
CA LEU A 31 -12.56 -0.40 -6.47
C LEU A 31 -13.50 0.78 -6.75
N GLY A 32 -12.98 1.87 -7.34
CA GLY A 32 -13.76 3.03 -7.73
C GLY A 32 -14.86 2.73 -8.75
N ASN A 33 -14.76 1.65 -9.53
CA ASN A 33 -15.83 1.23 -10.43
C ASN A 33 -17.11 0.82 -9.68
N CYS A 34 -17.00 0.40 -8.41
CA CYS A 34 -18.15 0.10 -7.57
C CYS A 34 -18.98 1.34 -7.20
N ALA A 35 -18.47 2.55 -7.44
CA ALA A 35 -19.21 3.80 -7.18
C ALA A 35 -20.39 4.02 -8.15
N ASN A 36 -20.57 3.17 -9.16
CA ASN A 36 -21.70 3.27 -10.06
C ASN A 36 -22.99 2.78 -9.36
N ARG A 37 -23.75 3.72 -8.79
CA ARG A 37 -25.05 3.46 -8.16
C ARG A 37 -26.13 2.90 -9.10
N GLY A 38 -25.92 2.95 -10.43
CA GLY A 38 -26.81 2.31 -11.40
C GLY A 38 -26.59 0.80 -11.55
N ILE A 39 -25.47 0.27 -11.05
CA ILE A 39 -25.13 -1.16 -11.06
C ILE A 39 -25.15 -1.74 -9.64
N TYR A 40 -24.72 -0.94 -8.66
CA TYR A 40 -24.54 -1.38 -7.28
C TYR A 40 -25.36 -0.53 -6.32
N GLU A 41 -25.92 -1.16 -5.30
CA GLU A 41 -26.51 -0.50 -4.15
C GLU A 41 -25.56 -0.61 -2.96
N TYR A 42 -25.40 0.49 -2.22
CA TYR A 42 -24.55 0.55 -1.05
C TYR A 42 -24.92 1.77 -0.19
N GLU A 43 -24.70 1.62 1.10
CA GLU A 43 -24.84 2.70 2.08
C GLU A 43 -23.53 3.48 2.26
N GLU A 44 -23.64 4.73 2.70
CA GLU A 44 -22.47 5.52 3.11
C GLU A 44 -21.67 4.82 4.22
N SER A 45 -22.35 4.10 5.12
CA SER A 45 -21.71 3.34 6.20
C SER A 45 -20.78 2.23 5.70
N GLU A 46 -21.07 1.68 4.51
CA GLU A 46 -20.25 0.64 3.88
C GLU A 46 -19.03 1.25 3.18
N ILE A 47 -19.20 2.41 2.55
CA ILE A 47 -18.11 3.20 1.97
C ILE A 47 -17.10 3.57 3.07
N ASP A 48 -17.59 4.06 4.21
CA ASP A 48 -16.76 4.42 5.36
C ASP A 48 -15.95 3.23 5.88
N LYS A 49 -16.56 2.05 6.01
CA LYS A 49 -15.86 0.83 6.43
C LYS A 49 -14.75 0.44 5.45
N ILE A 50 -15.01 0.52 4.14
CA ILE A 50 -14.02 0.21 3.10
C ILE A 50 -12.80 1.13 3.25
N PHE A 51 -13.03 2.44 3.30
CA PHE A 51 -11.93 3.40 3.35
C PHE A 51 -11.23 3.44 4.71
N PHE A 52 -11.93 3.18 5.82
CA PHE A 52 -11.32 3.05 7.14
C PHE A 52 -10.21 1.98 7.15
N VAL A 53 -10.47 0.80 6.57
CA VAL A 53 -9.49 -0.29 6.53
C VAL A 53 -8.31 0.06 5.60
N ILE A 54 -8.59 0.67 4.44
CA ILE A 54 -7.56 1.11 3.50
C ILE A 54 -6.64 2.16 4.15
N ASP A 55 -7.22 3.19 4.77
CA ASP A 55 -6.48 4.27 5.42
C ASP A 55 -5.62 3.76 6.57
N LYS A 56 -6.16 2.84 7.37
CA LYS A 56 -5.40 2.17 8.43
C LYS A 56 -4.18 1.44 7.84
N ALA A 57 -4.37 0.65 6.79
CA ALA A 57 -3.29 -0.07 6.14
C ALA A 57 -2.23 0.87 5.52
N VAL A 58 -2.65 2.01 4.94
CA VAL A 58 -1.76 3.05 4.42
C VAL A 58 -0.94 3.66 5.55
N LYS A 59 -1.57 4.05 6.66
CA LYS A 59 -0.89 4.60 7.84
C LYS A 59 0.14 3.63 8.42
N GLU A 60 -0.24 2.36 8.59
CA GLU A 60 0.65 1.30 9.08
C GLU A 60 1.81 1.01 8.13
N THR A 61 1.59 1.10 6.81
CA THR A 61 2.67 0.91 5.83
C THR A 61 3.62 2.10 5.82
N LYS A 62 3.09 3.33 5.89
CA LYS A 62 3.88 4.56 5.96
C LYS A 62 4.74 4.60 7.22
N SER A 63 4.24 4.12 8.36
CA SER A 63 4.99 4.12 9.61
C SER A 63 6.27 3.28 9.54
N LYS A 64 6.30 2.19 8.75
CA LYS A 64 7.49 1.35 8.55
C LYS A 64 8.68 2.07 7.92
N PHE A 65 8.44 3.17 7.19
CA PHE A 65 9.50 4.01 6.61
C PHE A 65 10.10 5.00 7.62
N HIS A 66 9.37 5.34 8.69
CA HIS A 66 9.78 6.35 9.67
C HIS A 66 10.26 5.71 10.99
N TYR A 67 9.70 4.55 11.32
CA TYR A 67 10.01 3.78 12.52
C TYR A 67 10.46 2.38 12.08
N PRO A 68 11.67 2.24 11.50
CA PRO A 68 12.27 0.91 11.37
C PRO A 68 12.26 0.29 12.77
N LYS A 69 11.80 -0.97 12.90
CA LYS A 69 11.69 -1.68 14.18
C LYS A 69 12.96 -1.44 15.01
N LYS A 70 12.94 -0.49 15.96
CA LYS A 70 13.79 -0.58 17.13
C LYS A 70 13.19 -1.71 17.92
N ASP A 71 13.99 -2.74 18.20
CA ASP A 71 13.60 -3.80 19.11
C ASP A 71 12.98 -3.13 20.33
N ARG A 72 11.67 -3.34 20.52
CA ARG A 72 10.98 -2.86 21.71
C ARG A 72 11.46 -3.76 22.84
N VAL A 73 12.67 -3.52 23.32
CA VAL A 73 13.12 -4.06 24.58
C VAL A 73 12.32 -3.31 25.64
N PHE A 74 11.23 -3.94 26.07
CA PHE A 74 10.48 -3.49 27.22
C PHE A 74 11.41 -3.56 28.44
N LYS A 75 11.53 -2.46 29.18
CA LYS A 75 12.14 -2.41 30.50
C LYS A 75 11.10 -1.87 31.48
N LEU A 76 10.96 -2.55 32.62
CA LEU A 76 10.21 -2.09 33.78
C LEU A 76 10.83 -0.81 34.34
#